data_AF-A0AA41VS28-F1
#
_entry.id   AF-A0AA41VS28-F1
#
_cell.length_a   1.000
_cell.length_b   1.000
_cell.length_c   1.000
_cell.angle_alpha   90.00
_cell.angle_beta   90.00
_cell.angle_gamma   90.00
#
_symmetry.space_group_name_H-M   'P 1'
#
loop_
_entity.id
_entity.type
_entity.pdbx_description
1 polymer ?
#
loop_
_entity_poly.entity_id
_entity_poly.type
_entity_poly.pdbx_seq_one_letter_code
_entity_poly.pdbx_strand_id
1 'polypeptide(L)' 'MDNNNVDATDWRRQHQPCSRQRIVTKIMETLKRHLPISGPEGLVELNKIAVRFEESFFNAATSQDCRII' A
#
# COMPACT_ATOMS: atom_id res chain seq x y z
N MET A 1 -8.83 34.20 17.26
CA MET A 1 -8.93 33.63 15.91
C MET A 1 -7.93 32.50 15.87
N ASP A 2 -8.44 31.31 16.19
CA ASP A 2 -7.68 30.13 16.53
C ASP A 2 -6.95 29.56 15.31
N ASN A 3 -5.64 29.77 15.32
CA ASN A 3 -4.66 29.04 14.53
C ASN A 3 -4.68 27.58 15.02
N ASN A 4 -5.40 26.66 14.37
CA ASN A 4 -5.20 25.21 14.52
C ASN A 4 -6.03 24.32 13.58
N ASN A 5 -6.23 24.72 12.32
CA ASN A 5 -6.91 23.86 11.31
C ASN A 5 -5.96 23.30 10.23
N VAL A 6 -4.66 23.22 10.52
CA VAL A 6 -3.64 22.74 9.56
C VAL A 6 -3.14 21.33 9.89
N ASP A 7 -3.43 20.79 11.08
CA ASP A 7 -2.88 19.51 11.55
C ASP A 7 -3.77 18.28 11.27
N ALA A 8 -5.08 18.46 11.07
CA ALA A 8 -5.99 17.34 10.81
C ALA A 8 -6.08 16.94 9.33
N THR A 9 -5.70 17.85 8.42
CA THR A 9 -6.07 17.72 7.00
C THR A 9 -5.06 16.91 6.18
N ASP A 10 -3.90 16.52 6.72
CA ASP A 10 -2.88 15.90 5.86
C ASP A 10 -2.08 14.70 6.37
N TRP A 11 -2.67 13.91 7.26
CA TRP A 11 -2.19 12.54 7.52
C TRP A 11 -2.25 11.64 6.25
N ARG A 12 -3.00 12.08 5.22
CA ARG A 12 -3.04 11.51 3.87
C ARG A 12 -1.83 11.92 3.00
N ARG A 13 -1.36 13.18 2.98
CA ARG A 13 -0.10 13.53 2.28
C ARG A 13 1.15 13.15 3.07
N GLN A 14 1.08 13.01 4.39
CA GLN A 14 2.22 12.59 5.21
C GLN A 14 2.47 11.07 5.17
N HIS A 15 1.51 10.27 4.69
CA HIS A 15 1.71 8.82 4.58
C HIS A 15 2.48 8.43 3.33
N GLN A 16 3.76 8.77 3.44
CA GLN A 16 4.93 8.12 2.88
C GLN A 16 4.61 7.10 1.78
N PRO A 17 4.66 7.51 0.49
CA PRO A 17 4.75 6.57 -0.64
C PRO A 17 5.78 5.45 -0.39
N CYS A 18 6.83 5.69 0.41
CA CYS A 18 7.79 4.66 0.81
C CYS A 18 7.17 3.50 1.62
N SER A 19 6.20 3.74 2.52
CA SER A 19 5.55 2.67 3.29
C SER A 19 4.65 1.82 2.39
N ARG A 20 3.84 2.46 1.54
CA ARG A 20 2.99 1.78 0.55
C ARG A 20 3.81 0.92 -0.39
N GLN A 21 4.92 1.46 -0.88
CA GLN A 21 5.80 0.73 -1.80
C GLN A 21 6.49 -0.45 -1.12
N ARG A 22 6.90 -0.33 0.16
CA ARG A 22 7.42 -1.45 0.95
C ARG A 22 6.40 -2.58 1.14
N ILE A 23 5.13 -2.25 1.31
CA ILE A 23 4.04 -3.24 1.42
C ILE A 23 3.88 -3.98 0.09
N VAL A 24 3.77 -3.25 -1.03
CA VAL A 24 3.70 -3.84 -2.37
C VAL A 24 4.91 -4.75 -2.63
N THR A 25 6.12 -4.33 -2.24
CA THR A 25 7.33 -5.15 -2.35
C THR A 25 7.21 -6.45 -1.54
N LYS A 26 6.77 -6.39 -0.27
CA LYS A 26 6.57 -7.60 0.55
C LYS A 26 5.51 -8.54 -0.01
N ILE A 27 4.40 -8.01 -0.53
CA ILE A 27 3.36 -8.81 -1.19
C ILE A 27 3.94 -9.48 -2.43
N MET A 28 4.67 -8.72 -3.26
CA MET A 28 5.37 -9.24 -4.44
C MET A 28 6.37 -10.35 -4.12
N GLU A 29 7.20 -10.18 -3.09
CA GLU A 29 8.15 -11.21 -2.65
C GLU A 29 7.47 -12.48 -2.17
N THR A 30 6.35 -12.33 -1.45
CA THR A 30 5.55 -13.47 -0.96
C THR A 30 4.93 -14.22 -2.13
N LEU A 31 4.27 -13.51 -3.05
CA LEU A 31 3.67 -14.11 -4.24
C LEU A 31 4.71 -14.81 -5.12
N LYS A 32 5.90 -14.22 -5.30
CA LYS A 32 7.03 -14.84 -6.03
C LYS A 32 7.52 -16.16 -5.43
N ARG A 33 7.47 -16.30 -4.09
CA ARG A 33 7.88 -17.54 -3.40
C ARG A 33 6.87 -18.66 -3.55
N HIS A 34 5.59 -18.33 -3.71
CA HIS A 34 4.49 -19.31 -3.72
C HIS A 34 3.96 -19.60 -5.13
N LEU A 35 4.19 -18.74 -6.11
CA LEU A 35 3.71 -18.90 -7.47
C LEU A 35 4.88 -19.14 -8.44
N PRO A 36 4.86 -20.22 -9.25
CA PRO A 36 5.77 -20.34 -10.37
C PRO A 36 5.44 -19.24 -11.38
N ILE A 37 6.35 -18.28 -11.57
CA ILE A 37 6.12 -17.16 -12.48
C ILE A 37 6.48 -17.57 -13.90
N SER A 38 5.47 -17.56 -14.78
CA SER A 38 5.62 -17.79 -16.21
C SER A 38 6.15 -16.52 -16.91
N GLY A 39 7.45 -16.25 -16.75
CA GLY A 39 8.13 -15.19 -17.51
C GLY A 39 7.74 -13.74 -17.16
N PRO A 40 8.16 -12.77 -17.98
CA PRO A 40 8.02 -11.34 -17.69
C PRO A 40 6.57 -10.85 -17.61
N GLU A 41 5.65 -11.44 -18.38
CA GLU A 41 4.22 -11.13 -18.28
C GLU A 41 3.62 -11.54 -16.93
N GLY A 42 4.04 -12.69 -16.37
CA GLY A 42 3.60 -13.12 -15.05
C GLY A 42 4.03 -12.16 -13.93
N LEU A 43 5.20 -11.53 -14.07
CA LEU A 43 5.67 -10.49 -13.14
C LEU A 43 4.83 -9.22 -13.19
N VAL A 44 4.39 -8.82 -14.39
CA VAL A 44 3.52 -7.64 -14.57
C VAL A 44 2.16 -7.88 -13.93
N GLU A 45 1.56 -9.06 -14.14
CA GLU A 45 0.28 -9.41 -13.53
C GLU A 45 0.39 -9.54 -12.00
N LEU A 46 1.49 -10.12 -11.49
CA LEU A 46 1.76 -10.15 -10.05
C LEU A 46 1.81 -8.75 -9.43
N ASN A 47 2.46 -7.80 -10.11
CA ASN A 47 2.57 -6.43 -9.62
C ASN A 47 1.19 -5.76 -9.58
N LYS A 48 0.36 -5.93 -10.62
CA LYS A 48 -1.03 -5.44 -10.62
C LYS A 48 -1.83 -6.03 -9.46
N ILE A 49 -1.66 -7.32 -9.17
CA ILE A 49 -2.32 -7.98 -8.03
C ILE A 49 -1.83 -7.38 -6.71
N ALA A 50 -0.52 -7.21 -6.53
CA ALA A 50 0.06 -6.66 -5.31
C ALA A 50 -0.40 -5.23 -5.01
N VAL A 51 -0.43 -4.37 -6.04
CA VAL A 51 -0.94 -2.99 -5.92
C VAL A 51 -2.43 -3.00 -5.56
N ARG A 52 -3.25 -3.83 -6.22
CA ARG A 52 -4.69 -3.92 -5.91
C ARG A 52 -4.97 -4.40 -4.49
N PHE A 53 -4.16 -5.34 -3.98
CA PHE A 53 -4.26 -5.77 -2.58
C PHE A 53 -3.96 -4.60 -1.64
N GLU A 54 -2.84 -3.91 -1.85
CA GLU A 54 -2.46 -2.76 -1.02
C GLU A 54 -3.52 -1.65 -1.06
N GLU A 55 -4.05 -1.31 -2.23
CA GLU A 55 -5.12 -0.33 -2.39
C GLU A 55 -6.42 -0.77 -1.68
N SER A 56 -6.77 -2.05 -1.75
CA SER A 56 -7.94 -2.58 -1.06
C SER A 56 -7.80 -2.45 0.46
N PHE A 57 -6.62 -2.72 1.01
CA PHE A 57 -6.36 -2.53 2.45
C PHE A 57 -6.33 -1.05 2.84
N PHE A 58 -5.70 -0.20 2.02
CA PHE A 58 -5.66 1.23 2.23
C PHE A 58 -7.07 1.86 2.24
N ASN A 59 -7.95 1.41 1.35
CA ASN A 59 -9.33 1.90 1.27
C ASN A 59 -10.25 1.31 2.34
N ALA A 60 -9.99 0.07 2.80
CA ALA A 60 -10.75 -0.57 3.86
C ALA A 60 -10.39 -0.07 5.27
N ALA A 61 -9.22 0.55 5.45
CA ALA A 61 -8.84 1.14 6.72
C ALA A 61 -9.69 2.39 7.03
N THR A 62 -10.65 2.25 7.95
CA THR A 62 -11.59 3.32 8.35
C THR A 62 -11.06 4.26 9.44
N SER A 63 -9.84 4.05 9.94
CA SER A 63 -9.22 4.92 10.95
C SER A 63 -7.69 4.89 10.88
N GLN A 64 -7.07 6.01 11.26
CA GLN A 64 -5.62 6.24 11.25
C GLN A 64 -4.83 5.26 12.14
N ASP A 65 -5.45 4.74 13.20
CA ASP A 65 -4.91 3.68 14.07
C ASP A 65 -5.02 2.28 13.47
N CYS A 66 -5.91 2.05 12.50
CA CYS A 66 -6.01 0.80 11.75
C CYS A 66 -5.03 0.80 10.56
N ARG A 67 -3.84 1.37 10.78
CA ARG A 67 -2.81 1.66 9.77
C ARG A 67 -1.44 1.17 10.23
N ILE A 68 -1.38 -0.05 10.75
CA ILE A 68 -0.14 -0.79 10.92
C ILE A 68 -0.10 -1.85 9.80
N ILE A 69 0.27 -1.40 8.61
CA ILE A 69 0.81 -2.25 7.54
C ILE A 69 1.93 -1.47 6.86
#